data_AF-A0A355G898-F1
#
_entry.id   AF-A0A355G898-F1
#
_cell.length_a   1.000
_cell.length_b   1.000
_cell.length_c   1.000
_cell.angle_alpha   90.00
_cell.angle_beta   90.00
_cell.angle_gamma   90.00
#
_symmetry.space_group_name_H-M   'P 1'
#
loop_
_entity.id
_entity.type
_entity.pdbx_description
1 polymer ?
#
loop_
_entity_poly.entity_id
_entity_poly.type
_entity_poly.pdbx_seq_one_letter_code
_entity_poly.pdbx_strand_id
1 'polypeptide(L)'
;MGKLLSHLDRSGLAESTLVIFLGDNGPQQKRYTAGLRGRKSWIYEGGIRVPCLAYWPGHFREGEKIDQIAAHIDLLPTLLTLTNTPRPEALKLDGVDLSPLLTGSQQKLPERSLFFQVHRGLMPQRYQNFAVVTERFKLAGYPGTFGNENLRLQAVPVLELYDLSNDPGEQENVLHAHPETVKDLLSQYEAWFSEMKAARNFEPGLIVIDQMKEHPSVLCRYQDGTFQRGVSEGWMVKIVRAGLYQIKIKRQTEKPGKLFVNWQGRTVHEYLAAEESTAEFELKAGTGLLDICFQAEGEDRIYPGDNSTRGDVVLTQMK
;
A
#
# COMPACT_ATOMS: atom_id res chain seq x y z
N MET A 1 20.75 -1.01 -9.51
CA MET A 1 20.70 -2.28 -10.27
C MET A 1 22.06 -2.80 -10.66
N GLY A 2 22.86 -2.13 -11.51
CA GLY A 2 24.16 -2.68 -11.95
C GLY A 2 25.07 -3.18 -10.81
N LYS A 3 25.23 -2.40 -9.73
CA LYS A 3 26.01 -2.83 -8.55
C LYS A 3 25.50 -4.11 -7.87
N LEU A 4 24.17 -4.32 -7.84
CA LEU A 4 23.54 -5.51 -7.26
C LEU A 4 23.83 -6.72 -8.16
N LEU A 5 23.57 -6.61 -9.46
CA LEU A 5 23.81 -7.70 -10.42
C LEU A 5 25.29 -8.10 -10.43
N SER A 6 26.21 -7.13 -10.53
CA SER A 6 27.65 -7.41 -10.45
C SER A 6 28.11 -7.98 -9.10
N HIS A 7 27.34 -7.80 -8.03
CA HIS A 7 27.63 -8.47 -6.76
C HIS A 7 27.16 -9.92 -6.79
N LEU A 8 25.93 -10.19 -7.27
CA LEU A 8 25.42 -11.55 -7.44
C LEU A 8 26.33 -12.40 -8.34
N ASP A 9 26.81 -11.82 -9.45
CA ASP A 9 27.75 -12.50 -10.37
C ASP A 9 29.07 -12.84 -9.68
N ARG A 10 29.72 -11.84 -9.04
CA ARG A 10 31.02 -12.04 -8.37
C ARG A 10 30.94 -12.98 -7.16
N SER A 11 29.77 -13.07 -6.55
CA SER A 11 29.51 -13.97 -5.42
C SER A 11 29.04 -15.36 -5.84
N GLY A 12 28.88 -15.63 -7.14
CA GLY A 12 28.40 -16.92 -7.64
C GLY A 12 26.94 -17.23 -7.27
N LEU A 13 26.12 -16.19 -7.03
CA LEU A 13 24.73 -16.30 -6.60
C LEU A 13 23.72 -15.99 -7.72
N ALA A 14 24.18 -15.59 -8.91
CA ALA A 14 23.30 -15.11 -9.98
C ALA A 14 22.27 -16.15 -10.44
N GLU A 15 22.68 -17.39 -10.70
CA GLU A 15 21.79 -18.47 -11.15
C GLU A 15 20.80 -18.94 -10.08
N SER A 16 21.11 -18.72 -8.80
CA SER A 16 20.24 -19.10 -7.66
C SER A 16 19.41 -17.93 -7.11
N THR A 17 19.45 -16.77 -7.76
CA THR A 17 18.75 -15.56 -7.31
C THR A 17 17.80 -15.04 -8.38
N LEU A 18 16.51 -15.11 -8.10
CA LEU A 18 15.50 -14.37 -8.85
C LEU A 18 15.56 -12.88 -8.49
N VAL A 19 15.76 -12.03 -9.50
CA VAL A 19 15.69 -10.57 -9.35
C VAL A 19 14.43 -10.04 -10.05
N ILE A 20 13.58 -9.35 -9.29
CA ILE A 20 12.41 -8.64 -9.83
C ILE A 20 12.60 -7.15 -9.57
N PHE A 21 12.55 -6.34 -10.63
CA PHE A 21 12.51 -4.89 -10.56
C PHE A 21 11.10 -4.44 -10.93
N LEU A 22 10.46 -3.65 -10.06
CA LEU A 22 9.07 -3.21 -10.21
C LEU A 22 8.92 -1.76 -9.72
N GLY A 23 8.12 -0.96 -10.42
CA GLY A 23 7.62 0.32 -9.92
C GLY A 23 6.37 0.15 -9.04
N ASP A 24 6.20 0.98 -8.00
CA ASP A 24 5.03 0.92 -7.11
C ASP A 24 3.80 1.64 -7.68
N ASN A 25 4.03 2.71 -8.44
CA ASN A 25 3.04 3.54 -9.11
C ASN A 25 3.67 4.34 -10.25
N GLY A 26 2.84 4.96 -11.09
CA GLY A 26 3.28 5.94 -12.08
C GLY A 26 4.07 7.12 -11.48
N PRO A 27 4.76 7.91 -12.31
CA PRO A 27 5.64 8.99 -11.83
C PRO A 27 4.85 10.10 -11.12
N GLN A 28 5.47 10.78 -10.17
CA GLN A 28 4.83 11.92 -9.49
C GLN A 28 4.64 13.14 -10.40
N GLN A 29 5.50 13.31 -11.42
CA GLN A 29 5.44 14.42 -12.37
C GLN A 29 5.03 13.94 -13.76
N LYS A 30 4.58 14.86 -14.62
CA LYS A 30 4.31 14.59 -16.05
C LYS A 30 5.64 14.44 -16.83
N ARG A 31 6.48 13.50 -16.42
CA ARG A 31 7.76 13.18 -17.06
C ARG A 31 7.92 11.66 -17.04
N TYR A 32 8.42 11.11 -18.13
CA TYR A 32 8.69 9.66 -18.26
C TYR A 32 7.45 8.75 -18.19
N THR A 33 6.30 9.19 -18.69
CA THR A 33 5.07 8.36 -18.76
C THR A 33 4.97 7.55 -20.05
N ALA A 34 5.98 7.58 -20.93
CA ALA A 34 5.98 6.88 -22.22
C ALA A 34 4.75 7.18 -23.13
N GLY A 35 4.19 8.40 -23.04
CA GLY A 35 2.99 8.78 -23.79
C GLY A 35 1.66 8.33 -23.15
N LEU A 36 1.72 7.59 -22.04
CA LEU A 36 0.55 7.15 -21.29
C LEU A 36 -0.10 8.32 -20.52
N ARG A 37 -1.43 8.31 -20.44
CA ARG A 37 -2.23 9.35 -19.77
C ARG A 37 -2.16 9.23 -18.25
N GLY A 38 -2.21 10.37 -17.56
CA GLY A 38 -2.18 10.41 -16.11
C GLY A 38 -0.77 10.22 -15.52
N ARG A 39 -0.73 10.08 -14.20
CA ARG A 39 0.49 9.99 -13.38
C ARG A 39 0.14 9.39 -12.02
N LYS A 40 1.05 9.37 -11.05
CA LYS A 40 0.75 8.97 -9.66
C LYS A 40 -0.61 9.51 -9.20
N SER A 41 -1.40 8.64 -8.56
CA SER A 41 -2.75 8.90 -8.04
C SER A 41 -3.89 8.90 -9.05
N TRP A 42 -3.62 8.68 -10.32
CA TRP A 42 -4.64 8.48 -11.35
C TRP A 42 -4.82 7.00 -11.66
N ILE A 43 -6.03 6.61 -12.04
CA ILE A 43 -6.33 5.26 -12.56
C ILE A 43 -5.97 5.06 -14.04
N TYR A 44 -5.52 6.11 -14.73
CA TYR A 44 -5.06 6.05 -16.13
C TYR A 44 -3.72 5.28 -16.25
N GLU A 45 -3.38 4.81 -17.44
CA GLU A 45 -2.22 3.95 -17.72
C GLU A 45 -0.92 4.54 -17.17
N GLY A 46 -0.70 5.85 -17.28
CA GLY A 46 0.47 6.53 -16.74
C GLY A 46 0.53 6.58 -15.21
N GLY A 47 -0.56 6.23 -14.52
CA GLY A 47 -0.63 6.11 -13.06
C GLY A 47 -0.50 4.68 -12.52
N ILE A 48 -0.93 3.68 -13.29
CA ILE A 48 -1.00 2.27 -12.84
C ILE A 48 -0.06 1.33 -13.60
N ARG A 49 0.33 1.65 -14.84
CA ARG A 49 1.24 0.85 -15.64
C ARG A 49 2.68 1.28 -15.39
N VAL A 50 3.47 0.34 -14.89
CA VAL A 50 4.82 0.56 -14.37
C VAL A 50 5.79 -0.47 -14.96
N PRO A 51 7.09 -0.17 -15.04
CA PRO A 51 8.06 -1.16 -15.48
C PRO A 51 8.11 -2.33 -14.49
N CYS A 52 8.10 -3.54 -15.05
CA CYS A 52 8.36 -4.79 -14.34
C CYS A 52 9.37 -5.61 -15.16
N LEU A 53 10.50 -5.97 -14.57
CA LEU A 53 11.55 -6.77 -15.18
C LEU A 53 11.86 -7.93 -14.24
N ALA A 54 11.87 -9.15 -14.78
CA ALA A 54 12.24 -10.35 -14.04
C ALA A 54 13.49 -10.97 -14.68
N TYR A 55 14.47 -11.31 -13.85
CA TYR A 55 15.74 -11.87 -14.28
C TYR A 55 16.11 -13.07 -13.41
N TRP A 56 16.25 -14.22 -14.06
CA TRP A 56 16.68 -15.46 -13.42
C TRP A 56 17.46 -16.31 -14.44
N PRO A 57 18.79 -16.20 -14.48
CA PRO A 57 19.65 -16.88 -15.44
C PRO A 57 19.44 -18.39 -15.42
N GLY A 58 19.29 -19.01 -16.60
CA GLY A 58 19.06 -20.45 -16.73
C GLY A 58 17.62 -20.92 -16.41
N HIS A 59 16.75 -20.03 -15.91
CA HIS A 59 15.37 -20.36 -15.54
C HIS A 59 14.33 -19.64 -16.41
N PHE A 60 14.57 -18.37 -16.74
CA PHE A 60 13.70 -17.59 -17.62
C PHE A 60 14.29 -17.44 -19.02
N ARG A 61 13.42 -17.24 -20.01
CA ARG A 61 13.83 -16.93 -21.38
C ARG A 61 14.44 -15.52 -21.45
N GLU A 62 15.61 -15.42 -22.05
CA GLU A 62 16.32 -14.15 -22.16
C GLU A 62 15.67 -13.22 -23.19
N GLY A 63 15.55 -11.94 -22.85
CA GLY A 63 15.08 -10.89 -23.77
C GLY A 63 13.61 -10.99 -24.17
N GLU A 64 12.82 -11.87 -23.54
CA GLU A 64 11.40 -12.04 -23.86
C GLU A 64 10.56 -10.88 -23.30
N LYS A 65 9.58 -10.46 -24.10
CA LYS A 65 8.54 -9.50 -23.70
C LYS A 65 7.23 -10.26 -23.54
N ILE A 66 6.64 -10.18 -22.36
CA ILE A 66 5.33 -10.77 -22.06
C ILE A 66 4.29 -9.65 -22.11
N ASP A 67 3.37 -9.72 -23.07
CA ASP A 67 2.30 -8.74 -23.26
C ASP A 67 1.01 -9.06 -22.47
N GLN A 68 0.95 -10.24 -21.83
CA GLN A 68 -0.14 -10.60 -20.90
C GLN A 68 -0.26 -9.54 -19.81
N ILE A 69 -1.49 -9.05 -19.56
CA ILE A 69 -1.73 -8.14 -18.43
C ILE A 69 -1.39 -8.84 -17.11
N ALA A 70 -0.73 -8.11 -16.21
CA ALA A 70 -0.32 -8.58 -14.91
C ALA A 70 -0.38 -7.44 -13.88
N ALA A 71 -0.48 -7.79 -12.61
CA ALA A 71 -0.45 -6.86 -11.49
C ALA A 71 0.45 -7.40 -10.37
N HIS A 72 0.87 -6.51 -9.46
CA HIS A 72 1.74 -6.88 -8.33
C HIS A 72 1.16 -8.00 -7.45
N ILE A 73 -0.17 -8.17 -7.42
CA ILE A 73 -0.87 -9.27 -6.72
C ILE A 73 -0.49 -10.65 -7.26
N ASP A 74 0.00 -10.74 -8.50
CA ASP A 74 0.43 -11.99 -9.14
C ASP A 74 1.81 -12.44 -8.66
N LEU A 75 2.60 -11.56 -8.04
CA LEU A 75 3.94 -11.91 -7.56
C LEU A 75 3.89 -12.98 -6.47
N LEU A 76 2.95 -12.88 -5.52
CA LEU A 76 2.86 -13.84 -4.42
C LEU A 76 2.60 -15.28 -4.91
N PRO A 77 1.54 -15.58 -5.68
CA PRO A 77 1.33 -16.94 -6.20
C PRO A 77 2.48 -17.40 -7.11
N THR A 78 3.04 -16.50 -7.93
CA THR A 78 4.20 -16.83 -8.78
C THR A 78 5.41 -17.25 -7.96
N LEU A 79 5.75 -16.49 -6.91
CA LEU A 79 6.88 -16.79 -6.03
C LEU A 79 6.66 -18.10 -5.29
N LEU A 80 5.45 -18.36 -4.77
CA LEU A 80 5.13 -19.62 -4.11
C LEU A 80 5.39 -20.83 -5.02
N THR A 81 4.97 -20.76 -6.29
CA THR A 81 5.27 -21.83 -7.26
C THR A 81 6.77 -21.95 -7.51
N LEU A 82 7.44 -20.83 -7.82
CA LEU A 82 8.86 -20.82 -8.17
C LEU A 82 9.79 -21.27 -7.04
N THR A 83 9.44 -21.00 -5.78
CA THR A 83 10.18 -21.44 -4.59
C THR A 83 9.67 -22.75 -4.01
N ASN A 84 8.74 -23.43 -4.70
CA ASN A 84 8.08 -24.66 -4.23
C ASN A 84 7.55 -24.53 -2.78
N THR A 85 7.03 -23.36 -2.45
CA THR A 85 6.52 -23.04 -1.11
C THR A 85 5.02 -23.30 -1.05
N PRO A 86 4.53 -24.11 -0.10
CA PRO A 86 3.11 -24.43 -0.02
C PRO A 86 2.29 -23.19 0.32
N ARG A 87 1.23 -22.95 -0.46
CA ARG A 87 0.21 -21.95 -0.13
C ARG A 87 -0.66 -22.47 1.01
N PRO A 88 -0.82 -21.73 2.12
CA PRO A 88 -1.80 -22.08 3.14
C PRO A 88 -3.23 -22.09 2.56
N GLU A 89 -4.03 -23.12 2.83
CA GLU A 89 -5.38 -23.26 2.28
C GLU A 89 -6.30 -22.08 2.62
N ALA A 90 -6.14 -21.52 3.83
CA ALA A 90 -6.91 -20.37 4.29
C ALA A 90 -6.55 -19.05 3.58
N LEU A 91 -5.39 -18.99 2.92
CA LEU A 91 -4.94 -17.78 2.21
C LEU A 91 -5.65 -17.71 0.86
N LYS A 92 -6.62 -16.80 0.73
CA LYS A 92 -7.19 -16.42 -0.57
C LYS A 92 -6.25 -15.44 -1.27
N LEU A 93 -6.03 -15.63 -2.57
CA LEU A 93 -5.17 -14.80 -3.40
C LEU A 93 -5.98 -14.31 -4.59
N ASP A 94 -5.89 -13.02 -4.88
CA ASP A 94 -6.52 -12.39 -6.06
C ASP A 94 -5.65 -12.54 -7.31
N GLY A 95 -4.34 -12.74 -7.13
CA GLY A 95 -3.39 -12.93 -8.22
C GLY A 95 -3.37 -14.36 -8.78
N VAL A 96 -2.74 -14.51 -9.94
CA VAL A 96 -2.49 -15.80 -10.60
C VAL A 96 -0.99 -16.05 -10.75
N ASP A 97 -0.63 -17.32 -10.90
CA ASP A 97 0.75 -17.73 -11.14
C ASP A 97 1.19 -17.39 -12.57
N LEU A 98 2.23 -16.56 -12.70
CA LEU A 98 2.84 -16.15 -13.97
C LEU A 98 4.04 -17.03 -14.35
N SER A 99 4.46 -17.96 -13.50
CA SER A 99 5.61 -18.83 -13.76
C SER A 99 5.52 -19.59 -15.08
N PRO A 100 4.33 -20.00 -15.60
CA PRO A 100 4.26 -20.64 -16.91
C PRO A 100 4.69 -19.72 -18.06
N LEU A 101 4.39 -18.42 -17.96
CA LEU A 101 4.82 -17.41 -18.93
C LEU A 101 6.32 -17.14 -18.79
N LEU A 102 6.82 -16.96 -17.56
CA LEU A 102 8.22 -16.62 -17.29
C LEU A 102 9.20 -17.73 -17.69
N THR A 103 8.80 -19.00 -17.50
CA THR A 103 9.56 -20.18 -17.93
C THR A 103 9.31 -20.55 -19.38
N GLY A 104 8.30 -19.94 -20.01
CA GLY A 104 7.91 -20.21 -21.38
C GLY A 104 7.19 -21.55 -21.61
N SER A 105 6.74 -22.21 -20.55
CA SER A 105 5.93 -23.44 -20.67
C SER A 105 4.52 -23.14 -21.21
N GLN A 106 4.06 -21.88 -21.14
CA GLN A 106 2.87 -21.38 -21.82
C GLN A 106 3.13 -20.04 -22.50
N GLN A 107 2.43 -19.77 -23.59
CA GLN A 107 2.51 -18.49 -24.32
C GLN A 107 1.46 -17.47 -23.86
N LYS A 108 0.31 -17.95 -23.35
CA LYS A 108 -0.82 -17.11 -22.92
C LYS A 108 -1.51 -17.77 -21.73
N LEU A 109 -2.01 -16.95 -20.80
CA LEU A 109 -2.89 -17.39 -19.71
C LEU A 109 -4.36 -17.08 -20.06
N PRO A 110 -5.33 -17.66 -19.34
CA PRO A 110 -6.73 -17.27 -19.50
C PRO A 110 -6.94 -15.76 -19.33
N GLU A 111 -7.85 -15.20 -20.13
CA GLU A 111 -8.20 -13.79 -20.01
C GLU A 111 -8.83 -13.49 -18.65
N ARG A 112 -8.54 -12.30 -18.15
CA ARG A 112 -9.00 -11.82 -16.85
C ARG A 112 -9.17 -10.31 -16.84
N SER A 113 -9.80 -9.82 -15.78
CA SER A 113 -9.91 -8.41 -15.46
C SER A 113 -9.05 -8.08 -14.25
N LEU A 114 -8.38 -6.94 -14.30
CA LEU A 114 -7.70 -6.32 -13.16
C LEU A 114 -8.54 -5.16 -12.64
N PHE A 115 -8.67 -5.06 -11.32
CA PHE A 115 -9.46 -4.03 -10.66
C PHE A 115 -8.54 -3.06 -9.92
N PHE A 116 -8.72 -1.77 -10.19
CA PHE A 116 -7.97 -0.69 -9.54
C PHE A 116 -8.95 0.28 -8.88
N GLN A 117 -8.64 0.71 -7.66
CA GLN A 117 -9.44 1.67 -6.91
C GLN A 117 -8.49 2.61 -6.16
N VAL A 118 -8.36 3.84 -6.65
CA VAL A 118 -7.42 4.82 -6.09
C VAL A 118 -8.19 5.85 -5.28
N HIS A 119 -7.89 5.98 -3.99
CA HIS A 119 -8.59 6.91 -3.11
C HIS A 119 -7.66 7.48 -2.05
N ARG A 120 -7.97 8.68 -1.60
CA ARG A 120 -7.48 9.23 -0.35
C ARG A 120 -8.53 9.04 0.75
N GLY A 121 -8.09 8.65 1.93
CA GLY A 121 -8.95 8.36 3.07
C GLY A 121 -9.06 6.88 3.35
N LEU A 122 -9.84 6.54 4.37
CA LEU A 122 -9.89 5.19 4.95
C LEU A 122 -10.87 4.24 4.24
N MET A 123 -11.80 4.78 3.44
CA MET A 123 -12.85 4.01 2.80
C MET A 123 -12.96 4.38 1.32
N PRO A 124 -12.82 3.42 0.40
CA PRO A 124 -13.10 3.66 -1.01
C PRO A 124 -14.59 3.92 -1.22
N GLN A 125 -14.90 4.70 -2.25
CA GLN A 125 -16.27 4.98 -2.65
C GLN A 125 -16.59 4.33 -3.97
N ARG A 126 -17.76 3.71 -4.03
CA ARG A 126 -18.23 3.03 -5.24
C ARG A 126 -18.35 4.03 -6.38
N TYR A 127 -17.92 3.61 -7.56
CA TYR A 127 -17.90 4.40 -8.80
C TYR A 127 -16.96 5.61 -8.82
N GLN A 128 -16.12 5.78 -7.80
CA GLN A 128 -15.15 6.88 -7.73
C GLN A 128 -13.75 6.37 -8.05
N ASN A 129 -13.05 7.00 -8.98
CA ASN A 129 -11.64 6.76 -9.31
C ASN A 129 -11.25 5.28 -9.34
N PHE A 130 -11.99 4.52 -10.14
CA PHE A 130 -11.78 3.08 -10.35
C PHE A 130 -11.42 2.78 -11.81
N ALA A 131 -10.80 1.62 -12.03
CA ALA A 131 -10.67 1.04 -13.36
C ALA A 131 -10.86 -0.48 -13.34
N VAL A 132 -11.46 -1.00 -14.41
CA VAL A 132 -11.45 -2.43 -14.78
C VAL A 132 -10.64 -2.54 -16.06
N VAL A 133 -9.55 -3.30 -16.02
CA VAL A 133 -8.58 -3.42 -17.12
C VAL A 133 -8.56 -4.86 -17.62
N THR A 134 -8.87 -5.07 -18.89
CA THR A 134 -8.66 -6.32 -19.62
C THR A 134 -7.49 -6.17 -20.59
N GLU A 135 -7.19 -7.20 -21.39
CA GLU A 135 -6.14 -7.11 -22.41
C GLU A 135 -6.43 -6.04 -23.47
N ARG A 136 -7.71 -5.80 -23.76
CA ARG A 136 -8.14 -4.86 -24.80
C ARG A 136 -8.80 -3.61 -24.25
N PHE A 137 -9.72 -3.76 -23.30
CA PHE A 137 -10.57 -2.64 -22.88
C PHE A 137 -10.28 -2.23 -21.44
N LYS A 138 -10.44 -0.93 -21.20
CA LYS A 138 -10.40 -0.36 -19.86
C LYS A 138 -11.62 0.50 -19.61
N LEU A 139 -12.42 0.11 -18.63
CA LEU A 139 -13.49 0.94 -18.10
C LEU A 139 -12.93 1.76 -16.94
N ALA A 140 -13.06 3.07 -17.01
CA ALA A 140 -12.69 3.99 -15.95
C ALA A 140 -13.94 4.70 -15.40
N GLY A 141 -14.02 4.88 -14.09
CA GLY A 141 -15.11 5.63 -13.47
C GLY A 141 -14.63 6.77 -12.61
N TYR A 142 -15.24 7.94 -12.81
CA TYR A 142 -14.95 9.22 -12.19
C TYR A 142 -13.44 9.42 -11.94
N PRO A 143 -12.67 9.74 -13.00
CA PRO A 143 -11.21 9.84 -12.95
C PRO A 143 -10.80 11.08 -12.14
N GLY A 144 -10.82 10.94 -10.82
CA GLY A 144 -10.38 11.93 -9.85
C GLY A 144 -8.92 11.72 -9.46
N THR A 145 -8.43 12.62 -8.60
CA THR A 145 -7.12 12.52 -7.95
C THR A 145 -7.28 12.78 -6.46
N PHE A 146 -6.21 12.59 -5.69
CA PHE A 146 -6.11 12.98 -4.29
C PHE A 146 -6.84 14.29 -3.95
N GLY A 147 -7.84 14.19 -3.08
CA GLY A 147 -8.66 15.30 -2.58
C GLY A 147 -9.84 15.70 -3.47
N ASN A 148 -9.95 15.13 -4.68
CA ASN A 148 -11.05 15.36 -5.61
C ASN A 148 -12.06 14.21 -5.63
N GLU A 149 -11.81 13.14 -4.86
CA GLU A 149 -12.79 12.12 -4.57
C GLU A 149 -14.00 12.81 -3.92
N ASN A 150 -15.21 12.54 -4.41
CA ASN A 150 -16.47 13.09 -3.87
C ASN A 150 -16.85 14.51 -4.32
N LEU A 151 -16.06 15.18 -5.19
CA LEU A 151 -16.45 16.50 -5.72
C LEU A 151 -17.75 16.46 -6.55
N ARG A 152 -18.20 15.26 -6.96
CA ARG A 152 -19.50 15.04 -7.60
C ARG A 152 -20.08 13.73 -7.08
N LEU A 153 -20.66 13.76 -5.88
CA LEU A 153 -21.62 12.74 -5.44
C LEU A 153 -22.86 12.82 -6.36
N GLN A 154 -22.76 12.25 -7.56
CA GLN A 154 -23.91 12.05 -8.43
C GLN A 154 -24.36 10.59 -8.33
N ALA A 155 -25.66 10.38 -8.36
CA ALA A 155 -26.26 9.04 -8.37
C ALA A 155 -25.91 8.25 -9.65
N VAL A 156 -25.42 8.93 -10.69
CA VAL A 156 -25.06 8.32 -11.98
C VAL A 156 -23.53 8.27 -12.11
N PRO A 157 -22.93 7.10 -12.35
CA PRO A 157 -21.49 6.98 -12.53
C PRO A 157 -21.05 7.73 -13.81
N VAL A 158 -20.02 8.57 -13.69
CA VAL A 158 -19.32 9.13 -14.86
C VAL A 158 -18.33 8.08 -15.34
N LEU A 159 -18.53 7.55 -16.55
CA LEU A 159 -17.74 6.46 -17.10
C LEU A 159 -16.98 6.88 -18.37
N GLU A 160 -15.83 6.27 -18.59
CA GLU A 160 -15.03 6.35 -19.81
C GLU A 160 -14.61 4.92 -20.20
N LEU A 161 -14.55 4.62 -21.50
CA LEU A 161 -14.06 3.33 -21.99
C LEU A 161 -12.96 3.57 -23.03
N TYR A 162 -11.84 2.86 -22.91
CA TYR A 162 -10.70 2.96 -23.83
C TYR A 162 -10.36 1.58 -24.41
N ASP A 163 -10.03 1.53 -25.71
CA ASP A 163 -9.46 0.34 -26.39
C ASP A 163 -7.92 0.43 -26.31
N LEU A 164 -7.33 -0.16 -25.27
CA LEU A 164 -5.90 -0.13 -24.99
C LEU A 164 -5.04 -0.82 -26.05
N SER A 165 -5.62 -1.70 -26.88
CA SER A 165 -4.89 -2.33 -27.98
C SER A 165 -4.58 -1.34 -29.10
N ASN A 166 -5.47 -0.38 -29.33
CA ASN A 166 -5.33 0.64 -30.38
C ASN A 166 -4.90 2.01 -29.80
N ASP A 167 -5.29 2.29 -28.57
CA ASP A 167 -5.08 3.56 -27.87
C ASP A 167 -4.55 3.32 -26.44
N PRO A 168 -3.29 2.87 -26.29
CA PRO A 168 -2.67 2.73 -24.98
C PRO A 168 -2.49 4.07 -24.25
N GLY A 169 -2.63 5.19 -24.97
CA GLY A 169 -2.54 6.54 -24.43
C GLY A 169 -3.86 7.06 -23.84
N GLU A 170 -4.97 6.32 -23.96
CA GLU A 170 -6.30 6.68 -23.47
C GLU A 170 -6.75 8.08 -23.94
N GLN A 171 -6.57 8.36 -25.23
CA GLN A 171 -6.93 9.61 -25.89
C GLN A 171 -8.39 9.63 -26.38
N GLU A 172 -8.94 8.49 -26.80
CA GLU A 172 -10.27 8.39 -27.41
C GLU A 172 -11.23 7.56 -26.55
N ASN A 173 -12.27 8.22 -26.02
CA ASN A 173 -13.31 7.54 -25.26
C ASN A 173 -14.32 6.87 -26.22
N VAL A 174 -14.32 5.54 -26.26
CA VAL A 174 -15.16 4.72 -27.15
C VAL A 174 -16.43 4.18 -26.47
N LEU A 175 -16.80 4.72 -25.31
CA LEU A 175 -17.94 4.24 -24.50
C LEU A 175 -19.24 4.06 -25.28
N HIS A 176 -19.61 5.04 -26.12
CA HIS A 176 -20.87 5.00 -26.87
C HIS A 176 -20.87 3.96 -27.99
N ALA A 177 -19.69 3.56 -28.49
CA ALA A 177 -19.55 2.57 -29.54
C ALA A 177 -19.61 1.12 -29.00
N HIS A 178 -19.41 0.91 -27.70
CA HIS A 178 -19.32 -0.42 -27.08
C HIS A 178 -20.22 -0.59 -25.83
N PRO A 179 -21.55 -0.37 -25.94
CA PRO A 179 -22.45 -0.39 -24.78
C PRO A 179 -22.47 -1.74 -24.03
N GLU A 180 -22.38 -2.86 -24.75
CA GLU A 180 -22.35 -4.19 -24.11
C GLU A 180 -21.06 -4.43 -23.32
N THR A 181 -19.91 -3.97 -23.83
CA THR A 181 -18.63 -4.03 -23.11
C THR A 181 -18.66 -3.18 -21.85
N VAL A 182 -19.24 -1.98 -21.92
CA VAL A 182 -19.41 -1.11 -20.74
C VAL A 182 -20.26 -1.80 -19.68
N LYS A 183 -21.39 -2.39 -20.08
CA LYS A 183 -22.31 -3.09 -19.19
C LYS A 183 -21.63 -4.28 -18.51
N ASP A 184 -20.89 -5.08 -19.26
CA ASP A 184 -20.16 -6.23 -18.74
C ASP A 184 -19.08 -5.81 -17.73
N LEU A 185 -18.18 -4.90 -18.12
CA LEU A 185 -17.09 -4.44 -17.25
C LEU A 185 -17.61 -3.72 -16.00
N LEU A 186 -18.70 -2.97 -16.12
CA LEU A 186 -19.34 -2.33 -14.96
C LEU A 186 -19.90 -3.38 -14.01
N SER A 187 -20.57 -4.43 -14.52
CA SER A 187 -21.06 -5.53 -13.70
C SER A 187 -19.92 -6.25 -12.96
N GLN A 188 -18.78 -6.45 -13.63
CA GLN A 188 -17.59 -7.04 -12.99
C GLN A 188 -17.05 -6.15 -11.86
N TYR A 189 -16.95 -4.83 -12.08
CA TYR A 189 -16.55 -3.88 -11.04
C TYR A 189 -17.48 -3.95 -9.82
N GLU A 190 -18.79 -3.98 -10.07
CA GLU A 190 -19.79 -3.98 -9.01
C GLU A 190 -19.73 -5.25 -8.14
N ALA A 191 -19.51 -6.41 -8.78
CA ALA A 191 -19.28 -7.67 -8.09
C ALA A 191 -18.01 -7.60 -7.23
N TRP A 192 -16.88 -7.18 -7.83
CA TRP A 192 -15.60 -7.03 -7.13
C TRP A 192 -15.71 -6.06 -5.94
N PHE A 193 -16.31 -4.89 -6.13
CA PHE A 193 -16.45 -3.89 -5.06
C PHE A 193 -17.29 -4.42 -3.90
N SER A 194 -18.35 -5.17 -4.21
CA SER A 194 -19.23 -5.79 -3.20
C SER A 194 -18.50 -6.89 -2.43
N GLU A 195 -17.68 -7.70 -3.11
CA GLU A 195 -16.82 -8.71 -2.48
C GLU A 195 -15.80 -8.08 -1.54
N MET A 196 -15.07 -7.05 -1.99
CA MET A 196 -14.08 -6.34 -1.18
C MET A 196 -14.71 -5.70 0.05
N LYS A 197 -15.92 -5.15 -0.09
CA LYS A 197 -16.69 -4.62 1.04
C LYS A 197 -17.10 -5.74 2.00
N ALA A 198 -17.56 -6.89 1.50
CA ALA A 198 -17.97 -8.01 2.35
C ALA A 198 -16.77 -8.61 3.13
N ALA A 199 -15.57 -8.61 2.56
CA ALA A 199 -14.39 -9.22 3.16
C ALA A 199 -13.89 -8.50 4.44
N ARG A 200 -13.95 -7.16 4.48
CA ARG A 200 -13.42 -6.37 5.62
C ARG A 200 -14.16 -5.06 5.91
N ASN A 201 -15.29 -4.81 5.25
CA ASN A 201 -16.07 -3.57 5.34
C ASN A 201 -15.24 -2.28 5.15
N PHE A 202 -14.12 -2.39 4.42
CA PHE A 202 -13.09 -1.35 4.29
C PHE A 202 -12.59 -0.78 5.62
N GLU A 203 -12.67 -1.55 6.71
CA GLU A 203 -12.11 -1.13 7.98
C GLU A 203 -10.58 -1.01 7.84
N PRO A 204 -9.98 0.08 8.37
CA PRO A 204 -8.53 0.23 8.41
C PRO A 204 -7.87 -0.91 9.18
N GLY A 205 -6.72 -1.36 8.70
CA GLY A 205 -5.88 -2.26 9.48
C GLY A 205 -5.39 -1.56 10.75
N LEU A 206 -5.34 -2.31 11.86
CA LEU A 206 -4.79 -1.83 13.12
C LEU A 206 -3.29 -2.12 13.17
N ILE A 207 -2.52 -1.23 13.77
CA ILE A 207 -1.15 -1.54 14.17
C ILE A 207 -1.22 -2.49 15.37
N VAL A 208 -0.73 -3.71 15.22
CA VAL A 208 -0.80 -4.73 16.27
C VAL A 208 0.48 -4.68 17.11
N ILE A 209 0.37 -4.21 18.35
CA ILE A 209 1.47 -4.21 19.32
C ILE A 209 1.49 -5.58 20.01
N ASP A 210 2.36 -6.45 19.52
CA ASP A 210 2.52 -7.84 19.99
C ASP A 210 4.00 -8.23 20.01
N GLN A 211 4.56 -8.34 21.21
CA GLN A 211 5.96 -8.73 21.45
C GLN A 211 6.36 -10.08 20.83
N MET A 212 5.42 -10.98 20.56
CA MET A 212 5.74 -12.26 19.91
C MET A 212 5.96 -12.14 18.41
N LYS A 213 5.37 -11.10 17.79
CA LYS A 213 5.45 -10.85 16.35
C LYS A 213 6.46 -9.77 16.01
N GLU A 214 6.59 -8.77 16.88
CA GLU A 214 7.48 -7.63 16.69
C GLU A 214 7.97 -7.13 18.07
N HIS A 215 9.28 -7.15 18.29
CA HIS A 215 9.89 -6.68 19.53
C HIS A 215 11.25 -6.00 19.27
N PRO A 216 11.38 -4.69 19.53
CA PRO A 216 10.32 -3.77 19.99
C PRO A 216 9.37 -3.37 18.85
N SER A 217 8.17 -2.89 19.20
CA SER A 217 7.27 -2.28 18.21
C SER A 217 7.67 -0.83 17.94
N VAL A 218 7.74 -0.43 16.67
CA VAL A 218 8.15 0.93 16.27
C VAL A 218 6.98 1.65 15.60
N LEU A 219 6.61 2.81 16.13
CA LEU A 219 5.54 3.65 15.61
C LEU A 219 6.12 4.88 14.91
N CYS A 220 5.65 5.15 13.69
CA CYS A 220 5.99 6.34 12.92
C CYS A 220 4.78 7.27 12.85
N ARG A 221 4.85 8.44 13.48
CA ARG A 221 3.70 9.37 13.52
C ARG A 221 3.29 9.85 12.14
N TYR A 222 4.25 10.17 11.27
CA TYR A 222 3.98 10.70 9.94
C TYR A 222 3.31 9.69 9.01
N GLN A 223 3.75 8.42 9.02
CA GLN A 223 3.23 7.39 8.11
C GLN A 223 2.02 6.65 8.66
N ASP A 224 2.04 6.34 9.95
CA ASP A 224 1.07 5.41 10.56
C ASP A 224 0.08 6.12 11.48
N GLY A 225 0.30 7.41 11.75
CA GLY A 225 -0.53 8.22 12.62
C GLY A 225 -1.88 8.57 12.00
N THR A 226 -2.87 8.73 12.85
CA THR A 226 -4.15 9.36 12.52
C THR A 226 -3.99 10.87 12.64
N PHE A 227 -4.55 11.61 11.69
CA PHE A 227 -4.47 13.07 11.66
C PHE A 227 -5.84 13.70 11.46
N GLN A 228 -6.12 14.75 12.22
CA GLN A 228 -7.27 15.61 12.02
C GLN A 228 -6.79 17.05 11.80
N ARG A 229 -7.16 17.65 10.65
CA ARG A 229 -6.77 19.03 10.27
C ARG A 229 -5.25 19.29 10.38
N GLY A 230 -4.44 18.29 10.07
CA GLY A 230 -2.96 18.38 10.13
C GLY A 230 -2.35 18.15 11.52
N VAL A 231 -3.17 17.93 12.55
CA VAL A 231 -2.72 17.60 13.90
C VAL A 231 -2.78 16.10 14.10
N SER A 232 -1.73 15.50 14.66
CA SER A 232 -1.74 14.07 14.95
C SER A 232 -2.60 13.75 16.17
N GLU A 233 -3.45 12.74 16.01
CA GLU A 233 -4.28 12.19 17.08
C GLU A 233 -3.64 10.95 17.74
N GLY A 234 -2.45 10.55 17.30
CA GLY A 234 -1.78 9.31 17.71
C GLY A 234 -1.98 8.19 16.69
N TRP A 235 -2.02 6.94 17.14
CA TRP A 235 -2.10 5.75 16.30
C TRP A 235 -3.30 4.89 16.68
N MET A 236 -4.01 4.35 15.69
CA MET A 236 -5.02 3.34 15.93
C MET A 236 -4.35 1.98 16.09
N VAL A 237 -4.28 1.48 17.33
CA VAL A 237 -3.50 0.29 17.67
C VAL A 237 -4.36 -0.80 18.33
N LYS A 238 -3.88 -2.04 18.26
CA LYS A 238 -4.32 -3.17 19.07
C LYS A 238 -3.16 -3.61 19.96
N ILE A 239 -3.30 -3.39 21.26
CA ILE A 239 -2.38 -3.93 22.27
C ILE A 239 -2.85 -5.34 22.61
N VAL A 240 -2.03 -6.34 22.29
CA VAL A 240 -2.41 -7.76 22.44
C VAL A 240 -2.35 -8.20 23.90
N ARG A 241 -1.40 -7.69 24.69
CA ARG A 241 -1.18 -8.09 26.09
C ARG A 241 -1.13 -6.87 26.98
N ALA A 242 -1.80 -6.93 28.12
CA ALA A 242 -1.62 -5.91 29.15
C ALA A 242 -0.25 -6.07 29.80
N GLY A 243 0.31 -4.99 30.33
CA GLY A 243 1.55 -5.03 31.10
C GLY A 243 2.26 -3.69 31.14
N LEU A 244 3.46 -3.71 31.72
CA LEU A 244 4.34 -2.57 31.76
C LEU A 244 5.09 -2.46 30.42
N TYR A 245 5.07 -1.29 29.82
CA TYR A 245 5.77 -0.99 28.58
C TYR A 245 6.78 0.11 28.83
N GLN A 246 8.04 -0.13 28.48
CA GLN A 246 9.01 0.94 28.32
C GLN A 246 8.75 1.62 26.99
N ILE A 247 8.43 2.91 27.05
CA ILE A 247 8.15 3.75 25.90
C ILE A 247 9.34 4.69 25.70
N LYS A 248 10.02 4.55 24.57
CA LYS A 248 11.09 5.45 24.13
C LYS A 248 10.55 6.43 23.09
N ILE A 249 10.84 7.71 23.25
CA ILE A 249 10.47 8.74 22.27
C ILE A 249 11.71 9.42 21.68
N LYS A 250 11.71 9.66 20.38
CA LYS A 250 12.72 10.46 19.68
C LYS A 250 12.41 11.94 19.89
N ARG A 251 13.11 12.53 20.85
CA ARG A 251 12.92 13.94 21.24
C ARG A 251 13.57 14.89 20.23
N GLN A 252 12.98 16.07 20.05
CA GLN A 252 13.56 17.17 19.26
C GLN A 252 14.29 18.21 20.13
N THR A 253 14.29 18.02 21.45
CA THR A 253 14.83 18.94 22.45
C THR A 253 15.44 18.18 23.61
N GLU A 254 16.50 18.74 24.18
CA GLU A 254 17.19 18.27 25.38
C GLU A 254 16.64 18.92 26.65
N LYS A 255 15.58 19.74 26.60
CA LYS A 255 14.98 20.31 27.82
C LYS A 255 14.19 19.26 28.61
N PRO A 256 14.25 19.22 29.94
CA PRO A 256 13.41 18.29 30.69
C PRO A 256 11.91 18.57 30.45
N GLY A 257 11.05 17.62 30.78
CA GLY A 257 9.63 17.74 30.47
C GLY A 257 8.83 16.48 30.75
N LYS A 258 7.60 16.41 30.23
CA LYS A 258 6.66 15.31 30.51
C LYS A 258 6.46 14.45 29.27
N LEU A 259 6.64 13.14 29.41
CA LEU A 259 6.17 12.15 28.45
C LEU A 259 4.73 11.77 28.81
N PHE A 260 3.79 12.13 27.96
CA PHE A 260 2.38 11.77 28.10
C PHE A 260 2.06 10.52 27.30
N VAL A 261 1.20 9.69 27.88
CA VAL A 261 0.59 8.53 27.23
C VAL A 261 -0.91 8.61 27.46
N ASN A 262 -1.67 8.81 26.38
CA ASN A 262 -3.12 8.71 26.37
C ASN A 262 -3.53 7.41 25.70
N TRP A 263 -4.13 6.52 26.48
CA TRP A 263 -4.62 5.22 26.03
C TRP A 263 -6.08 5.06 26.41
N GLN A 264 -6.96 4.90 25.41
CA GLN A 264 -8.41 4.71 25.58
C GLN A 264 -9.06 5.80 26.48
N GLY A 265 -8.62 7.05 26.34
CA GLY A 265 -9.16 8.19 27.08
C GLY A 265 -8.55 8.40 28.48
N ARG A 266 -7.64 7.52 28.92
CA ARG A 266 -6.86 7.72 30.14
C ARG A 266 -5.50 8.31 29.79
N THR A 267 -5.22 9.51 30.29
CA THR A 267 -3.92 10.15 30.16
C THR A 267 -3.11 9.98 31.45
N VAL A 268 -1.89 9.48 31.30
CA VAL A 268 -0.87 9.42 32.34
C VAL A 268 0.40 10.10 31.84
N HIS A 269 1.27 10.51 32.74
CA HIS A 269 2.54 11.11 32.35
C HIS A 269 3.64 10.78 33.35
N GLU A 270 4.87 10.77 32.84
CA GLU A 270 6.10 10.69 33.63
C GLU A 270 6.99 11.88 33.27
N TYR A 271 7.75 12.35 34.24
CA TYR A 271 8.73 13.41 34.02
C TYR A 271 10.06 12.82 33.56
N LEU A 272 10.65 13.40 32.51
CA LEU A 272 11.94 13.03 31.98
C LEU A 272 12.93 14.19 32.12
N ALA A 273 14.13 13.90 32.62
CA ALA A 273 15.25 14.83 32.62
C ALA A 273 15.75 15.13 31.19
N ALA A 274 16.71 16.07 31.07
CA ALA A 274 17.22 16.57 29.79
C ALA A 274 17.69 15.48 28.81
N GLU A 275 18.30 14.42 29.35
CA GLU A 275 18.92 13.32 28.58
C GLU A 275 18.07 12.05 28.57
N GLU A 276 16.97 12.01 29.33
CA GLU A 276 16.09 10.84 29.39
C GLU A 276 15.12 10.84 28.22
N SER A 277 14.96 9.69 27.57
CA SER A 277 14.04 9.52 26.43
C SER A 277 13.04 8.39 26.63
N THR A 278 13.02 7.79 27.83
CA THR A 278 12.27 6.59 28.14
C THR A 278 11.53 6.74 29.47
N ALA A 279 10.28 6.30 29.51
CA ALA A 279 9.57 6.05 30.76
C ALA A 279 8.69 4.79 30.63
N GLU A 280 8.26 4.26 31.76
CA GLU A 280 7.49 3.03 31.85
C GLU A 280 6.02 3.34 32.13
N PHE A 281 5.13 2.72 31.36
CA PHE A 281 3.69 2.94 31.48
C PHE A 281 2.95 1.60 31.44
N GLU A 282 1.97 1.43 32.32
CA GLU A 282 1.05 0.30 32.20
C GLU A 282 0.08 0.53 31.05
N LEU A 283 0.08 -0.38 30.08
CA LEU A 283 -0.91 -0.43 29.01
C LEU A 283 -1.82 -1.64 29.21
N LYS A 284 -3.13 -1.42 29.05
CA LYS A 284 -4.12 -2.51 29.05
C LYS A 284 -4.26 -3.09 27.65
N ALA A 285 -4.49 -4.40 27.56
CA ALA A 285 -4.89 -5.03 26.31
C ALA A 285 -6.19 -4.41 25.80
N GLY A 286 -6.26 -4.16 24.49
CA GLY A 286 -7.40 -3.47 23.90
C GLY A 286 -7.11 -2.92 22.52
N THR A 287 -8.15 -2.37 21.90
CA THR A 287 -8.04 -1.63 20.64
C THR A 287 -8.46 -0.19 20.88
N GLY A 288 -7.77 0.76 20.28
CA GLY A 288 -8.11 2.17 20.40
C GLY A 288 -7.01 3.09 19.91
N LEU A 289 -7.26 4.38 20.10
CA LEU A 289 -6.29 5.42 19.84
C LEU A 289 -5.26 5.45 20.97
N LEU A 290 -3.99 5.28 20.61
CA LEU A 290 -2.84 5.46 21.48
C LEU A 290 -2.14 6.75 21.04
N ASP A 291 -2.08 7.73 21.94
CA ASP A 291 -1.35 8.97 21.70
C ASP A 291 -0.19 9.08 22.69
N ILE A 292 1.01 9.27 22.16
CA ILE A 292 2.25 9.38 22.94
C ILE A 292 2.94 10.65 22.48
N CYS A 293 3.27 11.53 23.43
CA CYS A 293 3.94 12.79 23.12
C CYS A 293 4.83 13.27 24.26
N PHE A 294 5.81 14.09 23.91
CA PHE A 294 6.67 14.77 24.88
C PHE A 294 6.37 16.27 24.87
N GLN A 295 6.26 16.87 26.05
CA GLN A 295 6.13 18.31 26.22
C GLN A 295 7.30 18.81 27.08
N ALA A 296 8.16 19.64 26.49
CA ALA A 296 9.25 20.27 27.22
C ALA A 296 8.73 21.33 28.21
N GLU A 297 9.46 21.56 29.30
CA GLU A 297 9.10 22.59 30.26
C GLU A 297 9.06 23.99 29.62
N GLY A 298 7.97 24.71 29.90
CA GLY A 298 7.75 26.05 29.36
C GLY A 298 7.41 26.08 27.87
N GLU A 299 7.20 24.93 27.23
CA GLU A 299 6.83 24.82 25.82
C GLU A 299 5.46 24.15 25.67
N ASP A 300 4.74 24.54 24.62
CA ASP A 300 3.54 23.82 24.21
C ASP A 300 3.91 22.45 23.64
N ARG A 301 2.94 21.55 23.58
CA ARG A 301 3.10 20.27 22.90
C ARG A 301 3.40 20.50 21.42
N ILE A 302 4.56 20.05 20.96
CA ILE A 302 4.95 20.11 19.55
C ILE A 302 4.88 18.72 18.95
N TYR A 303 4.13 18.59 17.85
CA TYR A 303 4.19 17.40 17.03
C TYR A 303 5.35 17.56 16.02
N PRO A 304 6.19 16.53 15.84
CA PRO A 304 7.14 16.50 14.74
C PRO A 304 6.39 16.75 13.42
N GLY A 305 6.65 17.91 12.81
CA GLY A 305 6.11 18.27 11.50
C GLY A 305 6.98 17.79 10.34
N ASP A 306 7.96 16.93 10.60
CA ASP A 306 8.83 16.40 9.57
C ASP A 306 8.16 15.23 8.84
N ASN A 307 8.42 15.10 7.54
CA ASN A 307 7.98 13.96 6.74
C ASN A 307 8.89 12.73 6.99
N SER A 308 9.33 12.53 8.23
CA SER A 308 10.23 11.43 8.61
C SER A 308 9.49 10.11 8.45
N THR A 309 10.10 9.17 7.73
CA THR A 309 9.64 7.77 7.65
C THR A 309 10.30 6.88 8.70
N ARG A 310 11.08 7.47 9.62
CA ARG A 310 11.67 6.76 10.74
C ARG A 310 10.72 6.86 11.93
N GLY A 311 10.47 5.72 12.58
CA GLY A 311 9.70 5.68 13.81
C GLY A 311 10.26 6.61 14.87
N ASP A 312 9.35 7.28 15.56
CA ASP A 312 9.64 8.27 16.59
C ASP A 312 9.21 7.81 17.98
N VAL A 313 8.44 6.73 18.08
CA VAL A 313 8.11 6.06 19.33
C VAL A 313 8.42 4.58 19.23
N VAL A 314 9.09 4.04 20.24
CA VAL A 314 9.43 2.62 20.35
C VAL A 314 8.81 2.08 21.63
N LEU A 315 8.05 0.98 21.51
CA LEU A 315 7.40 0.31 22.63
C LEU A 315 8.02 -1.05 22.86
N THR A 316 8.51 -1.25 24.08
CA THR A 316 9.10 -2.51 24.54
C THR A 316 8.28 -3.02 25.72
N GLN A 317 7.57 -4.13 25.54
CA GLN A 317 6.89 -4.77 26.68
C GLN A 317 7.95 -5.32 27.64
N MET A 318 7.85 -4.93 28.91
CA MET A 318 8.70 -5.43 29.98
C MET A 318 8.25 -6.84 30.41
N LYS A 319 9.21 -7.66 30.84
CA LYS A 319 8.96 -9.03 31.31
C LYS A 319 8.23 -9.06 32.65
#